data_AF-A0A835T998-F1
#
_entry.id   AF-A0A835T998-F1
#
_cell.length_a   1.000
_cell.length_b   1.000
_cell.length_c   1.000
_cell.angle_alpha   90.00
_cell.angle_beta   90.00
_cell.angle_gamma   90.00
#
_symmetry.space_group_name_H-M   'P 1'
#
loop_
_entity.id
_entity.type
_entity.pdbx_description
1 polymer ?
#
loop_
_entity_poly.entity_id
_entity_poly.type
_entity_poly.pdbx_seq_one_letter_code
_entity_poly.pdbx_strand_id
1 'polypeptide(L)'
;MDMALGLRTMIIPDAAADTLYKYTGGPAAPGAPPRREWSVHIQAGAGIVADSKPEAEYEETVNKAAALGRAVDLAEQAFVADGRSAA
;
A
#
# COMPACT_ATOMS: atom_id res chain seq x y z
N MET A 1 -9.76 12.76 -26.54
CA MET A 1 -8.70 12.10 -25.75
C MET A 1 -9.19 12.02 -24.33
N ASP A 2 -9.06 10.86 -23.68
CA ASP A 2 -9.55 10.61 -22.31
C ASP A 2 -8.33 10.38 -21.39
N MET A 3 -8.26 11.11 -20.28
CA MET A 3 -7.10 11.13 -19.38
C MET A 3 -7.54 11.33 -17.93
N ALA A 4 -6.88 10.63 -17.00
CA ALA A 4 -7.08 10.77 -15.56
C ALA A 4 -5.85 11.40 -14.89
N LEU A 5 -6.08 12.18 -13.83
CA LEU A 5 -5.01 12.63 -12.95
C LEU A 5 -4.50 11.44 -12.13
N GLY A 6 -3.18 11.31 -11.97
CA GLY A 6 -2.52 10.25 -11.19
C GLY A 6 -2.69 10.38 -9.67
N LEU A 7 -3.85 10.85 -9.20
CA LEU A 7 -4.20 10.96 -7.80
C LEU A 7 -4.97 9.70 -7.35
N ARG A 8 -4.89 9.37 -6.06
CA ARG A 8 -5.47 8.13 -5.51
C ARG A 8 -5.03 6.87 -6.29
N THR A 9 -3.78 6.88 -6.73
CA THR A 9 -3.14 5.74 -7.37
C THR A 9 -2.13 5.11 -6.42
N MET A 10 -1.90 3.82 -6.58
CA MET A 10 -0.81 3.09 -5.94
C MET A 10 0.24 2.74 -6.98
N ILE A 11 1.52 2.79 -6.62
CA ILE A 11 2.61 2.30 -7.46
C ILE A 11 3.22 1.10 -6.75
N ILE A 12 3.20 -0.04 -7.43
CA ILE A 12 3.80 -1.30 -6.97
C ILE A 12 4.98 -1.58 -7.92
N PRO A 13 6.23 -1.39 -7.48
CA PRO A 13 7.39 -1.71 -8.30
C PRO A 13 7.49 -3.22 -8.48
N ASP A 14 7.47 -3.65 -9.74
CA ASP A 14 7.69 -5.06 -10.13
C ASP A 14 9.18 -5.38 -10.33
N ALA A 15 10.04 -4.35 -10.33
CA ALA A 15 11.48 -4.53 -10.41
C ALA A 15 11.98 -5.27 -9.17
N ALA A 16 12.66 -6.40 -9.40
CA ALA A 16 13.17 -7.30 -8.37
C ALA A 16 14.11 -6.64 -7.33
N ALA A 17 14.58 -5.41 -7.56
CA ALA A 17 15.51 -4.71 -6.68
C ALA A 17 14.85 -4.10 -5.43
N ASP A 18 13.61 -3.60 -5.50
CA ASP A 18 12.90 -3.01 -4.35
C ASP A 18 12.08 -4.03 -3.55
N THR A 19 11.87 -5.22 -4.12
CA THR A 19 11.20 -6.38 -3.48
C THR A 19 12.18 -7.51 -3.17
N LEU A 20 13.49 -7.22 -3.20
CA LEU A 20 14.56 -8.20 -2.98
C LEU A 20 14.65 -8.59 -1.50
N TYR A 21 13.70 -9.41 -1.07
CA TYR A 21 13.73 -10.20 0.15
C TYR A 21 14.01 -9.42 1.44
N LYS A 22 13.00 -8.74 1.96
CA LYS A 22 12.95 -8.50 3.40
C LYS A 22 12.56 -9.80 4.10
N TYR A 23 13.55 -10.46 4.69
CA TYR A 23 13.41 -11.69 5.49
C TYR A 23 12.96 -11.37 6.94
N THR A 24 12.03 -10.44 7.12
CA THR A 24 11.54 -10.07 8.47
C THR A 24 10.47 -11.05 8.97
N GLY A 25 9.73 -11.69 8.05
CA GLY A 25 8.84 -12.81 8.35
C GLY A 25 9.54 -14.14 8.09
N GLY A 26 9.76 -14.95 9.13
CA GLY A 26 10.11 -16.36 8.94
C GLY A 26 9.06 -17.08 8.08
N PRO A 27 9.38 -18.26 7.52
CA PRO A 27 8.46 -18.97 6.65
C PRO A 27 7.16 -19.29 7.39
N ALA A 28 6.01 -19.13 6.72
CA ALA A 28 4.69 -19.37 7.31
C ALA A 28 4.50 -20.81 7.82
N ALA A 29 5.34 -21.73 7.36
CA ALA A 29 5.48 -23.10 7.85
C ALA A 29 6.94 -23.57 7.68
N PRO A 30 7.44 -24.53 8.49
CA PRO A 30 8.77 -25.10 8.32
C PRO A 30 8.95 -25.67 6.91
N GLY A 31 9.96 -25.20 6.18
CA GLY A 31 10.28 -25.66 4.81
C GLY A 31 9.53 -24.92 3.68
N ALA A 32 8.66 -23.96 3.98
CA ALA A 32 8.05 -23.10 2.96
C ALA A 32 9.04 -22.03 2.45
N PRO A 33 8.96 -21.60 1.18
CA PRO A 33 9.78 -20.50 0.69
C PRO A 33 9.47 -19.21 1.47
N PRO A 34 10.44 -18.29 1.63
CA PRO A 34 10.20 -16.98 2.22
C PRO A 34 9.12 -16.24 1.43
N ARG A 35 8.21 -15.55 2.13
CA ARG A 35 7.19 -14.72 1.46
C ARG A 35 7.89 -13.56 0.75
N ARG A 36 7.49 -13.27 -0.49
CA ARG A 36 7.87 -12.03 -1.17
C ARG A 36 7.15 -10.88 -0.49
N GLU A 37 7.89 -9.94 0.08
CA GLU A 37 7.33 -8.71 0.64
C GLU A 37 7.20 -7.69 -0.50
N TRP A 38 5.99 -7.17 -0.68
CA TRP A 38 5.71 -6.13 -1.68
C TRP A 38 5.77 -4.76 -1.02
N SER A 39 6.40 -3.80 -1.70
CA SER A 39 6.36 -2.39 -1.32
C SER A 39 5.26 -1.70 -2.12
N VAL A 40 4.45 -0.85 -1.47
CA VAL A 40 3.40 -0.05 -2.12
C VAL A 40 3.67 1.41 -1.84
N HIS A 41 3.81 2.22 -2.90
CA HIS A 41 3.97 3.67 -2.77
C HIS A 41 2.63 4.36 -2.97
N ILE A 42 2.24 5.18 -2.00
CA ILE A 42 1.05 6.02 -2.02
C ILE A 42 1.48 7.47 -1.82
N GLN A 43 1.12 8.33 -2.76
CA GLN A 43 1.31 9.76 -2.63
C GLN A 43 -0.03 10.47 -2.44
N ALA A 44 -0.07 11.36 -1.46
CA ALA A 44 -1.19 12.26 -1.21
C ALA A 44 -0.66 13.68 -0.98
N GLY A 45 -1.52 14.67 -1.20
CA GLY A 45 -1.22 16.08 -1.02
C GLY A 45 -2.47 16.86 -0.63
N ALA A 46 -2.27 18.10 -0.21
CA ALA A 46 -3.30 19.03 0.19
C ALA A 46 -3.14 20.36 -0.56
N GLY A 47 -4.23 21.11 -0.69
CA GLY A 47 -4.22 22.41 -1.35
C GLY A 47 -4.01 23.51 -0.33
N ILE A 48 -2.85 24.15 -0.34
CA ILE A 48 -2.52 25.19 0.66
C ILE A 48 -3.06 26.55 0.21
N VAL A 49 -3.79 27.21 1.10
CA VAL A 49 -4.30 28.59 0.95
C VAL A 49 -3.83 29.46 2.11
N ALA A 50 -4.12 30.77 2.06
CA ALA A 50 -3.56 31.75 2.99
C ALA A 50 -3.92 31.51 4.47
N ASP A 51 -5.07 30.89 4.72
CA ASP A 51 -5.63 30.59 6.04
C ASP A 51 -5.51 29.10 6.43
N SER A 52 -4.79 28.30 5.63
CA SER A 52 -4.54 26.88 5.92
C SER A 52 -3.83 26.70 7.25
N LYS A 53 -4.21 25.65 7.98
CA LYS A 53 -3.56 25.23 9.23
C LYS A 53 -2.70 24.00 8.96
N PRO A 54 -1.37 24.03 9.19
CA PRO A 54 -0.48 22.92 8.87
C PRO A 54 -0.96 21.56 9.37
N GLU A 55 -1.50 21.50 10.58
CA GLU A 55 -1.99 20.27 11.20
C GLU A 55 -3.20 19.70 10.47
N ALA A 56 -4.15 20.55 10.08
CA ALA A 56 -5.35 20.14 9.36
C ALA A 56 -5.03 19.64 7.94
N GLU A 57 -4.11 20.32 7.24
CA GLU A 57 -3.69 19.92 5.89
C GLU A 57 -2.92 18.59 5.92
N TYR A 58 -2.10 18.38 6.95
CA TYR A 58 -1.46 17.09 7.18
C TYR A 58 -2.50 15.98 7.39
N GLU A 59 -3.47 16.17 8.28
CA GLU A 59 -4.56 15.21 8.49
C GLU A 59 -5.32 14.92 7.19
N GLU A 60 -5.56 15.93 6.35
CA GLU A 60 -6.16 15.75 5.03
C GLU A 60 -5.32 14.81 4.14
N THR A 61 -3.99 15.00 4.09
CA THR A 61 -3.11 14.10 3.30
C THR A 61 -3.15 12.66 3.80
N VAL A 62 -3.15 12.47 5.13
CA VAL A 62 -3.26 11.15 5.76
C VAL A 62 -4.60 10.52 5.42
N ASN A 63 -5.70 11.26 5.53
CA ASN A 63 -7.04 10.77 5.23
C ASN A 63 -7.21 10.38 3.75
N LYS A 64 -6.60 11.15 2.83
CA LYS A 64 -6.59 10.82 1.39
C LYS A 64 -5.81 9.54 1.09
N ALA A 65 -4.65 9.36 1.73
CA ALA A 65 -3.85 8.14 1.59
C ALA A 65 -4.50 6.91 2.25
N ALA A 66 -5.17 7.10 3.39
CA ALA A 66 -5.75 6.03 4.19
C ALA A 66 -6.78 5.17 3.45
N ALA A 67 -7.49 5.74 2.47
CA ALA A 67 -8.42 4.97 1.64
C ALA A 67 -7.71 3.85 0.85
N LEU A 68 -6.53 4.14 0.30
CA LEU A 68 -5.73 3.15 -0.42
C LEU A 68 -5.07 2.16 0.55
N GLY A 69 -4.58 2.63 1.70
CA GLY A 69 -4.06 1.75 2.75
C GLY A 69 -5.09 0.70 3.19
N ARG A 70 -6.34 1.12 3.47
CA ARG A 70 -7.43 0.19 3.80
C ARG A 70 -7.76 -0.79 2.66
N ALA A 71 -7.60 -0.38 1.41
CA ALA A 71 -7.79 -1.27 0.27
C ALA A 71 -6.72 -2.37 0.21
N VAL A 72 -5.46 -2.03 0.57
CA VAL A 72 -4.40 -3.02 0.74
C VAL A 72 -4.74 -3.99 1.88
N ASP A 73 -5.11 -3.47 3.06
CA ASP A 73 -5.47 -4.32 4.22
C ASP A 73 -6.59 -5.31 3.88
N LEU A 74 -7.62 -4.84 3.17
CA LEU A 74 -8.74 -5.68 2.72
C LEU A 74 -8.28 -6.77 1.73
N ALA A 75 -7.41 -6.42 0.78
CA ALA A 75 -6.87 -7.38 -0.17
C ALA A 75 -6.00 -8.43 0.53
N GLU A 76 -5.14 -8.02 1.47
CA GLU A 76 -4.34 -8.96 2.26
C GLU A 76 -5.22 -9.92 3.07
N GLN A 77 -6.28 -9.41 3.72
CA GLN A 77 -7.24 -10.25 4.43
C GLN A 77 -7.95 -11.25 3.51
N ALA A 78 -8.33 -10.82 2.30
CA ALA A 78 -9.03 -11.69 1.35
C ALA A 78 -8.14 -12.78 0.74
N PHE A 79 -6.86 -12.50 0.50
CA PHE A 79 -5.99 -13.38 -0.29
C PHE A 79 -4.82 -14.02 0.47
N VAL A 80 -4.43 -13.49 1.64
CA VAL A 80 -3.29 -14.01 2.42
C VAL A 80 -3.72 -14.75 3.68
N ALA A 81 -4.85 -14.37 4.29
CA ALA A 81 -5.34 -14.97 5.53
C ALA A 81 -5.89 -16.40 5.33
N ASP A 82 -6.19 -16.81 4.10
CA ASP A 82 -6.80 -18.11 3.82
C ASP A 82 -5.90 -19.04 3.00
N GLY A 83 -4.80 -19.47 3.61
CA GLY A 83 -4.04 -20.65 3.17
C GLY A 83 -4.78 -21.97 3.42
N ARG A 84 -6.09 -21.97 3.70
CA ARG A 84 -6.92 -23.17 3.96
C ARG A 84 -8.23 -23.23 3.15
N SER A 85 -8.50 -22.29 2.26
CA SER A 85 -9.71 -22.29 1.42
C SER A 85 -9.38 -22.07 -0.06
N ALA A 86 -8.42 -22.83 -0.56
CA ALA A 86 -8.38 -23.17 -1.97
C ALA A 86 -8.42 -24.69 -2.04
N ALA A 87 -9.63 -25.21 -2.27
CA ALA A 87 -9.89 -26.59 -2.64
C ALA A 87 -9.28 -26.93 -4.00
#